data_AF-A0A261Y7U6-F1
#
_entry.id   AF-A0A261Y7U6-F1
#
_cell.length_a   1.000
_cell.length_b   1.000
_cell.length_c   1.000
_cell.angle_alpha   90.00
_cell.angle_beta   90.00
_cell.angle_gamma   90.00
#
_symmetry.space_group_name_H-M   'P 1'
#
loop_
_entity.id
_entity.type
_entity.pdbx_description
1 polymer ?
#
loop_
_entity_poly.entity_id
_entity_poly.type
_entity_poly.pdbx_seq_one_letter_code
_entity_poly.pdbx_strand_id
1 'polypeptide(L)'
;MDALEAQPSPLNVSPLLSPADGRSTPRTIMIAYDHSKASEHALRWALEHQIFHASDDIIVAYAIGEGSSITSMDATATMFAYDPLPLAAVANGAEWFLEDYSKRMEDLTTNASAVLDRVVSKLKSKEFHARKLLLSGETKEALVKATKQHHVDMLIIGSRGLGFLKRQLVGSTSDHCVNHCNCSVLVIRPKA
;
A
#
# COMPACT_ATOMS: atom_id res chain seq x y z
N MET A 1 31.86 -45.64 -26.74
CA MET A 1 32.94 -45.18 -25.86
C MET A 1 33.79 -44.20 -26.66
N ASP A 2 33.65 -42.88 -26.62
CA ASP A 2 32.72 -41.99 -25.93
C ASP A 2 32.63 -40.68 -26.71
N ALA A 3 31.58 -39.92 -26.38
CA ALA A 3 31.03 -38.75 -27.02
C ALA A 3 32.04 -37.65 -27.41
N LEU A 4 31.85 -37.11 -28.61
CA LEU A 4 32.35 -35.81 -29.03
C LEU A 4 31.50 -34.73 -28.32
N GLU A 5 32.09 -34.05 -27.35
CA GLU A 5 31.43 -33.06 -26.51
C GLU A 5 31.18 -31.76 -27.32
N ALA A 6 29.93 -31.57 -27.76
CA ALA A 6 29.49 -30.36 -28.43
C ALA A 6 29.38 -29.21 -27.43
N GLN A 7 30.18 -28.16 -27.62
CA GLN A 7 30.08 -26.91 -26.88
C GLN A 7 28.71 -26.23 -27.17
N PRO A 8 27.95 -25.79 -26.15
CA PRO A 8 26.69 -25.09 -26.39
C PRO A 8 26.95 -23.72 -27.00
N SER A 9 26.24 -23.42 -28.10
CA SER A 9 26.22 -22.12 -28.75
C SER A 9 25.80 -21.02 -27.76
N PRO A 10 26.39 -19.81 -27.80
CA PRO A 10 25.93 -18.72 -26.96
C PRO A 10 24.48 -18.39 -27.30
N LEU A 11 23.63 -18.35 -26.28
CA LEU A 11 22.23 -17.93 -26.36
C LEU A 11 22.15 -16.56 -27.05
N ASN A 12 21.56 -16.52 -28.23
CA ASN A 12 21.26 -15.31 -28.96
C ASN A 12 20.12 -14.57 -28.23
N VAL A 13 20.47 -13.72 -27.27
CA VAL A 13 19.53 -12.80 -26.64
C VAL A 13 19.38 -11.58 -27.55
N SER A 14 18.35 -11.60 -28.39
CA SER A 14 17.90 -10.39 -29.10
C SER A 14 17.73 -9.24 -28.10
N PRO A 15 18.21 -8.02 -28.38
CA PRO A 15 18.07 -6.92 -27.45
C PRO A 15 16.58 -6.58 -27.34
N LEU A 16 16.02 -6.71 -26.12
CA LEU A 16 14.76 -6.08 -25.78
C LEU A 16 14.87 -4.60 -26.18
N LEU A 17 13.95 -4.17 -27.02
CA LEU A 17 13.74 -2.77 -27.37
C LEU A 17 13.82 -1.93 -26.09
N SER A 18 14.87 -1.12 -25.98
CA SER A 18 15.05 -0.24 -24.84
C SER A 18 13.94 0.82 -24.84
N PRO A 19 13.24 1.05 -23.71
CA PRO A 19 12.33 2.18 -23.56
C PRO A 19 12.99 3.50 -23.96
N ALA A 20 12.20 4.42 -24.51
CA ALA A 20 12.65 5.70 -25.08
C ALA A 20 13.39 6.63 -24.09
N ASP A 21 13.46 6.30 -22.80
CA ASP A 21 14.13 7.07 -21.75
C ASP A 21 15.53 6.56 -21.39
N GLY A 22 16.07 5.57 -22.12
CA GLY A 22 17.43 5.06 -21.94
C GLY A 22 17.62 4.20 -20.68
N ARG A 23 16.54 3.82 -19.98
CA ARG A 23 16.60 2.85 -18.87
C ARG A 23 16.33 1.45 -19.38
N SER A 24 17.12 0.48 -18.93
CA SER A 24 17.07 -0.90 -19.43
C SER A 24 15.88 -1.73 -18.92
N THR A 25 15.15 -1.28 -17.89
CA THR A 25 14.02 -2.03 -17.30
C THR A 25 12.94 -1.11 -16.75
N PRO A 26 11.63 -1.37 -17.02
CA PRO A 26 10.52 -0.74 -16.32
C PRO A 26 10.65 -0.92 -14.80
N ARG A 27 10.33 0.13 -14.03
CA ARG A 27 10.29 0.06 -12.56
C ARG A 27 8.87 -0.13 -12.07
N THR A 28 8.69 -0.87 -11.00
CA THR A 28 7.44 -0.87 -10.24
C THR A 28 7.56 0.10 -9.06
N ILE A 29 6.78 1.17 -9.08
CA ILE A 29 6.76 2.18 -8.02
C ILE A 29 5.46 2.07 -7.25
N MET A 30 5.55 1.85 -5.95
CA MET A 30 4.38 1.83 -5.08
C MET A 30 4.28 3.15 -4.32
N ILE A 31 3.09 3.72 -4.23
CA ILE A 31 2.79 4.84 -3.34
C ILE A 31 1.76 4.41 -2.28
N ALA A 32 2.13 4.56 -1.00
CA ALA A 32 1.21 4.38 0.11
C ALA A 32 0.27 5.60 0.21
N TYR A 33 -1.02 5.38 0.00
CA TYR A 33 -2.03 6.43 -0.11
C TYR A 33 -3.23 6.16 0.76
N ASP A 34 -3.35 6.89 1.88
CA ASP A 34 -4.45 6.78 2.86
C ASP A 34 -5.43 7.97 2.82
N HIS A 35 -5.34 8.83 1.80
CA HIS A 35 -6.07 10.10 1.69
C HIS A 35 -5.80 11.08 2.85
N SER A 36 -4.71 10.90 3.60
CA SER A 36 -4.24 11.92 4.53
C SER A 36 -3.58 13.08 3.77
N LYS A 37 -3.47 14.24 4.44
CA LYS A 37 -2.70 15.39 3.91
C LYS A 37 -1.26 15.01 3.53
N ALA A 38 -0.69 14.04 4.25
CA ALA A 38 0.68 13.60 4.04
C ALA A 38 0.81 12.69 2.81
N SER A 39 -0.13 11.76 2.59
CA SER A 39 -0.12 10.94 1.37
C SER A 39 -0.45 11.76 0.12
N GLU A 40 -1.38 12.70 0.23
CA GLU A 40 -1.66 13.67 -0.84
C GLU A 40 -0.42 14.52 -1.17
N HIS A 41 0.30 14.96 -0.14
CA HIS A 41 1.53 15.69 -0.32
C HIS A 41 2.61 14.83 -0.97
N ALA A 42 2.78 13.59 -0.55
CA ALA A 42 3.76 12.67 -1.13
C ALA A 42 3.49 12.44 -2.63
N LEU A 43 2.23 12.19 -3.01
CA LEU A 43 1.84 12.03 -4.42
C LEU A 43 2.14 13.29 -5.23
N ARG A 44 1.73 14.45 -4.71
CA ARG A 44 1.94 15.73 -5.39
C ARG A 44 3.43 16.03 -5.55
N TRP A 45 4.20 15.83 -4.50
CA TRP A 45 5.65 16.04 -4.51
C TRP A 45 6.33 15.14 -5.55
N ALA A 46 5.95 13.86 -5.62
CA ALA A 46 6.49 12.92 -6.60
C ALA A 46 6.19 13.34 -8.05
N LEU A 47 5.00 13.87 -8.31
CA LEU A 47 4.63 14.43 -9.62
C LEU A 47 5.40 15.71 -9.94
N GLU A 48 5.49 16.65 -8.99
CA GLU A 48 6.19 17.93 -9.16
C GLU A 48 7.69 17.75 -9.43
N HIS A 49 8.31 16.73 -8.82
CA HIS A 49 9.75 16.46 -8.93
C HIS A 49 10.06 15.37 -9.96
N GLN A 50 9.09 15.00 -10.81
CA GLN A 50 9.28 14.06 -11.92
C GLN A 50 9.87 12.71 -11.48
N ILE A 51 9.44 12.20 -10.32
CA ILE A 51 9.88 10.89 -9.82
C ILE A 51 9.35 9.76 -10.72
N PHE A 52 8.16 9.96 -11.28
CA PHE A 52 7.50 9.02 -12.20
C PHE A 52 7.91 9.28 -13.66
N HIS A 53 8.15 8.20 -14.37
CA HIS A 53 8.45 8.13 -15.79
C HIS A 53 7.32 7.39 -16.52
N ALA A 54 7.20 7.61 -17.84
CA ALA A 54 6.16 6.97 -18.66
C ALA A 54 6.25 5.43 -18.67
N SER A 55 7.44 4.86 -18.47
CA SER A 55 7.68 3.42 -18.43
C SER A 55 7.45 2.77 -17.05
N ASP A 56 7.13 3.55 -16.01
CA ASP A 56 6.94 2.99 -14.67
C ASP A 56 5.55 2.33 -14.54
N ASP A 57 5.47 1.19 -13.85
CA ASP A 57 4.20 0.64 -13.33
C ASP A 57 3.93 1.21 -11.95
N ILE A 58 2.95 2.12 -11.86
CA ILE A 58 2.62 2.81 -10.60
C ILE A 58 1.50 2.07 -9.87
N ILE A 59 1.80 1.60 -8.65
CA ILE A 59 0.82 0.99 -7.76
C ILE A 59 0.41 2.00 -6.69
N VAL A 60 -0.86 2.41 -6.69
CA VAL A 60 -1.43 3.23 -5.61
C VAL A 60 -2.05 2.30 -4.57
N ALA A 61 -1.40 2.18 -3.42
CA ALA A 61 -1.75 1.21 -2.38
C ALA A 61 -2.45 1.87 -1.20
N TYR A 62 -3.62 1.35 -0.81
CA TYR A 62 -4.33 1.73 0.43
C TYR A 62 -4.41 0.52 1.34
N ALA A 63 -3.92 0.64 2.57
CA ALA A 63 -4.08 -0.41 3.57
C ALA A 63 -5.36 -0.21 4.36
N ILE A 64 -6.28 -1.15 4.20
CA ILE A 64 -7.45 -1.34 5.04
C ILE A 64 -6.97 -2.16 6.24
N GLY A 65 -6.35 -1.45 7.17
CA GLY A 65 -5.99 -1.99 8.47
C GLY A 65 -7.08 -1.72 9.48
N GLU A 66 -7.20 -2.61 10.47
CA GLU A 66 -7.96 -2.42 11.70
C GLU A 66 -7.38 -1.24 12.48
N GLY A 67 -7.62 -0.03 11.98
CA GLY A 67 -7.20 1.25 12.54
C GLY A 67 -8.07 1.73 13.70
N SER A 68 -8.92 0.86 14.21
CA SER A 68 -9.30 0.84 15.61
C SER A 68 -8.75 -0.47 16.12
N SER A 69 -7.62 -0.45 16.83
CA SER A 69 -7.20 -1.58 17.67
C SER A 69 -8.28 -1.79 18.71
N ILE A 70 -9.32 -2.49 18.29
CA ILE A 70 -10.19 -3.23 19.14
C ILE A 70 -9.65 -4.64 18.93
N THR A 71 -8.56 -4.97 19.65
CA THR A 71 -8.17 -6.37 19.80
C THR A 71 -9.41 -7.14 20.30
N SER A 72 -9.53 -8.44 20.04
CA SER A 72 -10.65 -9.22 20.58
C SER A 72 -10.81 -9.05 22.10
N MET A 73 -9.73 -8.73 22.81
CA MET A 73 -9.73 -8.33 24.22
C MET A 73 -10.30 -6.92 24.46
N ASP A 74 -9.96 -5.90 23.65
CA ASP A 74 -10.55 -4.56 23.72
C ASP A 74 -12.00 -4.49 23.24
N ALA A 75 -12.42 -5.36 22.30
CA ALA A 75 -13.81 -5.46 21.87
C ALA A 75 -14.66 -5.92 23.04
N THR A 76 -14.19 -6.98 23.68
CA THR A 76 -14.78 -7.57 24.86
C THR A 76 -14.77 -6.59 26.02
N ALA A 77 -13.65 -5.90 26.28
CA ALA A 77 -13.54 -4.92 27.36
C ALA A 77 -14.39 -3.66 27.13
N THR A 78 -14.46 -3.15 25.90
CA THR A 78 -15.34 -2.03 25.51
C THR A 78 -16.81 -2.44 25.59
N MET A 79 -17.13 -3.69 25.22
CA MET A 79 -18.47 -4.29 25.29
C MET A 79 -18.96 -4.54 26.73
N PHE A 80 -18.05 -4.63 27.72
CA PHE A 80 -18.41 -4.71 29.14
C PHE A 80 -18.45 -3.36 29.86
N ALA A 81 -17.87 -2.30 29.29
CA ALA A 81 -17.67 -1.03 29.99
C ALA A 81 -18.79 0.02 29.79
N TYR A 82 -19.63 -0.09 28.75
CA TYR A 82 -20.57 0.99 28.39
C TYR A 82 -22.07 0.65 28.41
N ASP A 83 -22.47 -0.62 28.35
CA ASP A 83 -23.87 -1.02 28.59
C ASP A 83 -23.95 -2.56 28.70
N PRO A 84 -24.49 -3.17 29.77
CA PRO A 84 -24.59 -4.61 29.85
C PRO A 84 -25.58 -5.12 28.79
N LEU A 85 -25.07 -5.82 27.78
CA LEU A 85 -25.90 -6.46 26.76
C LEU A 85 -26.87 -7.47 27.42
N PRO A 86 -28.15 -7.48 27.04
CA PRO A 86 -29.11 -8.47 27.52
C PRO A 86 -28.66 -9.88 27.15
N LEU A 87 -28.80 -10.83 28.07
CA LEU A 87 -28.41 -12.25 27.90
C LEU A 87 -28.95 -12.91 26.61
N ALA A 88 -30.07 -12.41 26.09
CA ALA A 88 -30.66 -12.83 24.81
C ALA A 88 -29.76 -12.56 23.58
N ALA A 89 -28.94 -11.50 23.61
CA ALA A 89 -27.99 -11.18 22.54
C ALA A 89 -26.82 -12.17 22.48
N VAL A 90 -26.47 -12.76 23.63
CA VAL A 90 -25.44 -13.81 23.73
C VAL A 90 -25.97 -15.15 23.22
N ALA A 91 -27.26 -15.42 23.42
CA ALA A 91 -27.92 -16.66 23.05
C ALA A 91 -28.19 -16.81 21.54
N ASN A 92 -28.40 -15.69 20.82
CA ASN A 92 -28.67 -15.68 19.37
C ASN A 92 -27.39 -15.52 18.51
N GLY A 93 -26.22 -15.81 19.07
CA GLY A 93 -24.99 -16.12 18.34
C GLY A 93 -24.62 -15.15 17.23
N ALA A 94 -24.07 -13.98 17.58
CA ALA A 94 -23.14 -13.20 16.72
C ALA A 94 -23.63 -12.76 15.32
N GLU A 95 -24.84 -13.11 14.88
CA GLU A 95 -25.28 -12.94 13.49
C GLU A 95 -25.47 -11.45 13.15
N TRP A 96 -26.12 -10.70 14.05
CA TRP A 96 -26.30 -9.25 13.92
C TRP A 96 -24.97 -8.48 14.03
N PHE A 97 -23.99 -9.00 14.78
CA PHE A 97 -22.66 -8.42 14.91
C PHE A 97 -21.79 -8.68 13.68
N LEU A 98 -21.86 -9.88 13.10
CA LEU A 98 -21.14 -10.24 11.88
C LEU A 98 -21.71 -9.55 10.64
N GLU A 99 -23.03 -9.34 10.59
CA GLU A 99 -23.69 -8.62 9.51
C GLU A 99 -23.41 -7.10 9.55
N ASP A 100 -23.42 -6.48 10.73
CA ASP A 100 -23.01 -5.08 10.89
C ASP A 100 -21.49 -4.91 10.64
N TYR A 101 -20.67 -5.87 11.04
CA TYR A 101 -19.22 -5.85 10.78
C TYR A 101 -18.88 -6.06 9.30
N SER A 102 -19.51 -7.02 8.62
CA SER A 102 -19.28 -7.29 7.20
C SER A 102 -19.71 -6.09 6.35
N LYS A 103 -20.86 -5.49 6.66
CA LYS A 103 -21.35 -4.29 6.01
C LYS A 103 -20.45 -3.09 6.22
N ARG A 104 -19.97 -2.85 7.45
CA ARG A 104 -18.98 -1.79 7.73
C ARG A 104 -17.67 -2.02 6.96
N MET A 105 -17.22 -3.27 6.85
CA MET A 105 -16.00 -3.60 6.10
C MET A 105 -16.20 -3.41 4.59
N GLU A 106 -17.38 -3.74 4.07
CA GLU A 106 -17.77 -3.49 2.68
C GLU A 106 -17.87 -1.99 2.38
N ASP A 107 -18.41 -1.20 3.31
CA ASP A 107 -18.45 0.27 3.19
C ASP A 107 -17.05 0.88 3.22
N LEU A 108 -16.16 0.40 4.11
CA LEU A 108 -14.77 0.86 4.20
C LEU A 108 -13.98 0.53 2.93
N THR A 109 -14.13 -0.70 2.42
CA THR A 109 -13.47 -1.14 1.17
C THR A 109 -14.01 -0.39 -0.04
N THR A 110 -15.32 -0.15 -0.12
CA THR A 110 -15.95 0.63 -1.19
C THR A 110 -15.45 2.08 -1.20
N ASN A 111 -15.40 2.71 -0.03
CA ASN A 111 -14.90 4.07 0.12
C ASN A 111 -13.40 4.19 -0.21
N ALA A 112 -12.58 3.25 0.27
CA ALA A 112 -11.15 3.20 -0.04
C ALA A 112 -10.90 2.96 -1.54
N SER A 113 -11.67 2.06 -2.15
CA SER A 113 -11.61 1.78 -3.59
C SER A 113 -11.94 3.01 -4.42
N ALA A 114 -13.02 3.74 -4.09
CA ALA A 114 -13.42 4.96 -4.77
C ALA A 114 -12.37 6.08 -4.65
N VAL A 115 -11.72 6.19 -3.49
CA VAL A 115 -10.59 7.11 -3.28
C VAL A 115 -9.44 6.76 -4.23
N LEU A 116 -9.04 5.50 -4.30
CA LEU A 116 -7.95 5.06 -5.18
C LEU A 116 -8.29 5.24 -6.65
N ASP A 117 -9.55 5.02 -7.05
CA ASP A 117 -10.00 5.20 -8.43
C ASP A 117 -9.80 6.65 -8.92
N ARG A 118 -10.05 7.63 -8.06
CA ARG A 118 -9.80 9.05 -8.38
C ARG A 118 -8.32 9.32 -8.61
N VAL A 119 -7.45 8.76 -7.77
CA VAL A 119 -5.99 8.95 -7.88
C VAL A 119 -5.45 8.27 -9.13
N VAL A 120 -5.85 7.02 -9.37
CA VAL A 120 -5.44 6.25 -10.56
C VAL A 120 -5.90 6.94 -11.84
N SER A 121 -7.14 7.44 -11.88
CA SER A 121 -7.67 8.16 -13.04
C SER A 121 -6.87 9.44 -13.32
N LYS A 122 -6.48 10.18 -12.27
CA LYS A 122 -5.62 11.37 -12.37
C LYS A 122 -4.21 11.06 -12.88
N LEU A 123 -3.65 9.91 -12.52
CA LEU A 123 -2.35 9.47 -13.04
C LEU A 123 -2.46 9.05 -14.51
N LYS A 124 -3.51 8.30 -14.87
CA LYS A 124 -3.77 7.90 -16.24
C LYS A 124 -4.04 9.08 -17.18
N SER A 125 -4.73 10.11 -16.72
CA SER A 125 -4.94 11.35 -17.51
C SER A 125 -3.66 12.14 -17.74
N LYS A 126 -2.56 11.79 -17.07
CA LYS A 126 -1.21 12.31 -17.26
C LYS A 126 -0.31 11.31 -17.99
N GLU A 127 -0.89 10.31 -18.65
CA GLU A 127 -0.21 9.29 -19.46
C GLU A 127 0.69 8.32 -18.67
N PHE A 128 0.50 8.21 -17.36
CA PHE A 128 1.18 7.18 -16.56
C PHE A 128 0.40 5.86 -16.53
N HIS A 129 1.13 4.74 -16.54
CA HIS A 129 0.55 3.43 -16.23
C HIS A 129 0.35 3.33 -14.71
N ALA A 130 -0.92 3.28 -14.27
CA ALA A 130 -1.27 3.24 -12.85
C ALA A 130 -2.39 2.24 -12.55
N ARG A 131 -2.26 1.54 -11.43
CA ARG A 131 -3.25 0.58 -10.91
C ARG A 131 -3.42 0.72 -9.40
N LYS A 132 -4.60 0.36 -8.90
CA LYS A 132 -4.91 0.39 -7.46
C LYS A 132 -4.59 -0.94 -6.79
N LEU A 133 -4.24 -0.89 -5.51
CA LEU A 133 -4.04 -2.07 -4.67
C LEU A 133 -4.65 -1.80 -3.28
N LEU A 134 -5.66 -2.59 -2.91
CA LEU A 134 -6.16 -2.61 -1.54
C LEU A 134 -5.39 -3.69 -0.76
N LEU A 135 -4.85 -3.30 0.38
CA LEU A 135 -4.13 -4.20 1.28
C LEU A 135 -4.99 -4.44 2.52
N SER A 136 -4.93 -5.65 3.08
CA SER A 136 -5.64 -6.01 4.31
C SER A 136 -4.65 -6.25 5.45
N GLY A 137 -5.04 -5.88 6.67
CA GLY A 137 -4.26 -6.10 7.90
C GLY A 137 -3.47 -4.86 8.34
N GLU A 138 -2.58 -5.03 9.33
CA GLU A 138 -1.82 -3.91 9.89
C GLU A 138 -1.00 -3.18 8.81
N THR A 139 -1.19 -1.87 8.68
CA THR A 139 -0.66 -1.06 7.56
C THR A 139 0.83 -1.26 7.31
N LYS A 140 1.65 -1.27 8.37
CA LYS A 140 3.12 -1.35 8.24
C LYS A 140 3.56 -2.70 7.67
N GLU A 141 2.98 -3.81 8.16
CA GLU A 141 3.27 -5.17 7.73
C GLU A 141 2.70 -5.43 6.33
N ALA A 142 1.47 -4.95 6.08
CA ALA A 142 0.80 -5.08 4.80
C ALA A 142 1.59 -4.41 3.68
N LEU A 143 2.17 -3.23 3.93
CA LEU A 143 3.04 -2.54 2.97
C LEU A 143 4.32 -3.31 2.70
N VAL A 144 5.05 -3.76 3.74
CA VAL A 144 6.28 -4.55 3.57
C VAL A 144 6.03 -5.84 2.78
N LYS A 145 4.92 -6.53 3.07
CA LYS A 145 4.51 -7.72 2.33
C LYS A 145 4.20 -7.38 0.87
N ALA A 146 3.45 -6.30 0.63
CA ALA A 146 3.07 -5.87 -0.71
C ALA A 146 4.28 -5.48 -1.57
N THR A 147 5.28 -4.80 -1.00
CA THR A 147 6.50 -4.45 -1.76
C THR A 147 7.22 -5.69 -2.25
N LYS A 148 7.29 -6.74 -1.42
CA LYS A 148 7.87 -8.02 -1.80
C LYS A 148 7.04 -8.76 -2.84
N GLN A 149 5.73 -8.85 -2.66
CA GLN A 149 4.84 -9.59 -3.56
C GLN A 149 4.76 -8.98 -4.97
N HIS A 150 4.83 -7.64 -5.06
CA HIS A 150 4.72 -6.93 -6.31
C HIS A 150 6.07 -6.53 -6.92
N HIS A 151 7.19 -7.02 -6.37
CA HIS A 151 8.54 -6.70 -6.83
C HIS A 151 8.76 -5.19 -6.98
N VAL A 152 8.32 -4.44 -5.96
CA VAL A 152 8.42 -2.98 -5.96
C VAL A 152 9.89 -2.57 -5.89
N ASP A 153 10.31 -1.65 -6.76
CA ASP A 153 11.66 -1.08 -6.75
C ASP A 153 11.76 0.11 -5.80
N MET A 154 10.66 0.88 -5.69
CA MET A 154 10.57 2.04 -4.82
C MET A 154 9.19 2.17 -4.15
N LEU A 155 9.17 2.28 -2.83
CA LEU A 155 8.02 2.69 -2.05
C LEU A 155 8.08 4.19 -1.74
N ILE A 156 7.08 4.95 -2.17
CA ILE A 156 6.87 6.35 -1.80
C ILE A 156 5.86 6.41 -0.65
N ILE A 157 6.24 7.05 0.45
CA ILE A 157 5.38 7.19 1.63
C ILE A 157 5.48 8.59 2.23
N GLY A 158 4.37 9.11 2.75
CA GLY A 158 4.40 10.31 3.57
C GLY A 158 5.10 10.05 4.91
N SER A 159 5.86 11.02 5.41
CA SER A 159 6.49 10.93 6.74
C SER A 159 5.51 10.83 7.91
N ARG A 160 4.21 11.10 7.71
CA ARG A 160 3.15 11.07 8.73
C ARG A 160 1.86 10.53 8.09
N GLY A 161 0.93 10.03 8.91
CA GLY A 161 -0.41 9.61 8.49
C GLY A 161 -1.48 10.37 9.26
N LEU A 162 -2.66 9.77 9.43
CA LEU A 162 -3.79 10.33 10.20
C LEU A 162 -3.48 10.56 11.71
N GLY A 163 -2.38 9.98 12.24
CA GLY A 163 -1.93 10.12 13.64
C GLY A 163 -1.18 11.43 13.93
N PHE A 164 -1.82 12.31 14.68
CA PHE A 164 -1.49 13.72 14.96
C PHE A 164 -0.31 14.00 15.93
N LEU A 165 0.84 13.30 15.83
CA LEU A 165 1.98 13.60 16.72
C LEU A 165 2.88 14.71 16.15
N LYS A 166 2.73 15.94 16.67
CA LYS A 166 3.51 17.13 16.25
C LYS A 166 5.02 17.07 16.59
N ARG A 167 5.47 16.15 17.45
CA ARG A 167 6.86 16.09 17.95
C ARG A 167 7.75 15.01 17.29
N GLN A 168 7.19 14.10 16.49
CA GLN A 168 7.96 13.06 15.79
C GLN A 168 8.17 13.48 14.31
N LEU A 169 9.43 13.43 13.84
CA LEU A 169 9.80 13.81 12.47
C LEU A 169 9.42 12.73 11.44
N VAL A 170 9.27 11.47 11.87
CA VAL A 170 8.93 10.29 11.07
C VAL A 170 7.86 9.49 11.82
N GLY A 171 6.80 9.07 11.14
CA GLY A 171 5.72 8.27 11.70
C GLY A 171 6.08 6.78 11.76
N SER A 172 5.39 6.03 12.62
CA SER A 172 5.65 4.59 12.86
C SER A 172 5.61 3.75 11.59
N THR A 173 4.65 3.99 10.69
CA THR A 173 4.57 3.26 9.41
C THR A 173 5.76 3.55 8.51
N SER A 174 6.12 4.83 8.31
CA SER A 174 7.26 5.20 7.47
C SER A 174 8.59 4.70 8.05
N ASP A 175 8.77 4.79 9.37
CA ASP A 175 9.95 4.28 10.05
C ASP A 175 10.07 2.76 9.90
N HIS A 176 8.97 2.05 10.11
CA HIS A 176 8.93 0.60 9.93
C HIS A 176 9.24 0.20 8.48
N CYS A 177 8.63 0.85 7.48
CA CYS A 177 8.89 0.56 6.07
C CYS A 177 10.36 0.81 5.71
N VAL A 178 10.97 1.92 6.15
CA VAL A 178 12.39 2.21 5.91
C VAL A 178 13.30 1.08 6.40
N ASN A 179 12.97 0.47 7.54
CA ASN A 179 13.80 -0.57 8.15
C ASN A 179 13.53 -1.99 7.60
N HIS A 180 12.36 -2.26 7.01
CA HIS A 180 11.92 -3.63 6.69
C HIS A 180 11.56 -3.87 5.22
N CYS A 181 11.31 -2.84 4.42
CA CYS A 181 11.04 -3.02 3.00
C CYS A 181 12.28 -3.54 2.25
N ASN A 182 12.06 -4.45 1.32
CA ASN A 182 13.10 -5.00 0.44
C ASN A 182 13.46 -4.08 -0.75
N CYS A 183 12.98 -2.84 -0.74
CA CYS A 183 13.06 -1.89 -1.85
C CYS A 183 13.49 -0.51 -1.35
N SER A 184 13.81 0.40 -2.27
CA SER A 184 14.13 1.79 -1.88
C SER A 184 12.91 2.47 -1.28
N VAL A 185 13.05 3.13 -0.12
CA VAL A 185 11.95 3.85 0.52
C VAL A 185 12.18 5.35 0.43
N LEU A 186 11.29 6.05 -0.25
CA LEU A 186 11.28 7.50 -0.36
C LEU A 186 10.25 8.10 0.60
N VAL A 187 10.75 8.71 1.68
CA VAL A 187 9.91 9.35 2.70
C VAL A 187 9.75 10.85 2.42
N ILE A 188 8.52 11.29 2.15
CA ILE A 188 8.23 12.70 1.87
C ILE A 188 7.86 13.43 3.16
N ARG A 189 8.70 14.38 3.55
CA ARG A 189 8.46 15.27 4.70
C ARG A 189 7.49 16.40 4.31
N PRO A 190 6.58 16.83 5.21
CA PRO A 190 5.79 18.02 4.95
C PRO A 190 6.70 19.24 4.84
N LYS A 191 6.27 20.23 4.06
CA LYS A 191 6.88 21.56 4.07
C LYS A 191 6.82 22.12 5.50
N ALA A 192 7.96 22.66 5.96
CA ALA A 192 8.08 23.35 7.24
C ALA A 192 7.29 24.66 7.24
#